data_AF-A0A452IB61-F1
#
_entry.id   AF-A0A452IB61-F1
#
_cell.length_a   1.000
_cell.length_b   1.000
_cell.length_c   1.000
_cell.angle_alpha   90.00
_cell.angle_beta   90.00
_cell.angle_gamma   90.00
#
_symmetry.space_group_name_H-M   'P 1'
#
loop_
_entity.id
_entity.type
_entity.pdbx_description
1 polymer ?
#
loop_
_entity_poly.entity_id
_entity_poly.type
_entity_poly.pdbx_seq_one_letter_code
_entity_poly.pdbx_strand_id
1 'polypeptide(L)'
;MLWAPLIVLLGTWCTASSAQPVLTQPPSIAASPGQTVKISCSMSSGVTVQSYPQTWQQQTPGSPPRHLLYYYSSMSRGSGVPDRFSGSKESSSNVWYLTITNVQAEDEADYYCAVWYGSGGFVKQPQSR
;
A
#
# COMPACT_ATOMS: atom_id res chain seq x y z
N MET A 1 27.34 51.69 -14.24
CA MET A 1 27.42 50.59 -15.22
C MET A 1 28.11 49.41 -14.55
N LEU A 2 27.51 48.21 -14.65
CA LEU A 2 28.06 46.90 -14.25
C LEU A 2 28.09 46.50 -12.76
N TRP A 3 26.94 46.50 -12.07
CA TRP A 3 26.75 45.65 -10.88
C TRP A 3 25.64 44.60 -11.05
N ALA A 4 24.65 44.85 -11.92
CA ALA A 4 23.36 44.16 -11.82
C ALA A 4 23.19 42.75 -12.45
N PRO A 5 24.17 42.04 -13.06
CA PRO A 5 23.87 40.71 -13.61
C PRO A 5 24.29 39.54 -12.70
N LEU A 6 24.87 39.75 -11.51
CA LEU A 6 25.37 38.63 -10.70
C LEU A 6 24.37 38.02 -9.70
N ILE A 7 23.24 38.69 -9.42
CA ILE A 7 22.30 38.25 -8.38
C ILE A 7 21.21 37.30 -8.92
N VAL A 8 21.06 37.17 -10.24
CA VAL A 8 19.98 36.34 -10.86
C VAL A 8 20.40 34.86 -11.04
N LEU A 9 21.61 34.47 -10.63
CA LEU A 9 22.06 33.07 -10.70
C LEU A 9 21.85 32.26 -9.40
N LEU A 10 21.19 32.82 -8.38
CA LEU A 10 20.95 32.17 -7.08
C LEU A 10 19.51 31.67 -6.83
N GLY A 11 18.59 31.85 -7.76
CA GLY A 11 17.27 31.18 -7.74
C GLY A 11 17.23 30.21 -8.90
N THR A 12 16.95 28.93 -8.77
CA THR A 12 16.19 28.24 -7.74
C THR A 12 16.49 26.77 -8.00
N TRP A 13 17.28 26.14 -7.12
CA TRP A 13 17.25 24.69 -7.03
C TRP A 13 15.98 24.37 -6.26
N CYS A 14 14.83 24.35 -6.95
CA CYS A 14 13.68 23.64 -6.43
C CYS A 14 14.07 22.17 -6.41
N THR A 15 14.70 21.72 -5.33
CA THR A 15 14.82 20.30 -5.03
C THR A 15 13.39 19.77 -4.98
N ALA A 16 13.00 19.02 -6.01
CA ALA A 16 11.73 18.31 -6.01
C ALA A 16 11.72 17.41 -4.78
N SER A 17 10.99 17.81 -3.74
CA SER A 17 10.79 17.00 -2.56
C SER A 17 9.98 15.78 -2.99
N SER A 18 10.56 14.58 -2.89
CA SER A 18 9.81 13.35 -3.16
C SER A 18 8.75 13.19 -2.06
N ALA A 19 7.48 13.39 -2.39
CA ALA A 19 6.40 13.21 -1.43
C ALA A 19 6.30 11.73 -1.02
N GLN A 20 6.36 11.48 0.29
CA GLN A 20 6.07 10.16 0.85
C GLN A 20 4.61 9.80 0.57
N PRO A 21 4.31 8.58 0.05
CA PRO A 21 2.95 8.14 -0.15
C PRO A 21 2.25 7.98 1.21
N VAL A 22 1.04 8.50 1.31
CA VAL A 22 0.15 8.23 2.45
C VAL A 22 -0.81 7.11 2.04
N LEU A 23 -0.98 6.13 2.93
CA LEU A 23 -1.86 4.98 2.73
C LEU A 23 -3.07 5.09 3.65
N THR A 24 -4.25 4.79 3.12
CA THR A 24 -5.51 4.79 3.87
C THR A 24 -6.20 3.45 3.72
N GLN A 25 -6.60 2.87 4.85
CA GLN A 25 -7.38 1.64 4.93
C GLN A 25 -8.71 1.90 5.65
N PRO A 26 -9.75 1.11 5.38
CA PRO A 26 -10.95 1.13 6.21
C PRO A 26 -10.56 0.75 7.64
N PRO A 27 -11.21 1.36 8.65
CA PRO A 27 -10.91 1.09 10.05
C PRO A 27 -11.07 -0.39 10.34
N SER A 28 -12.27 -0.94 10.18
CA SER A 28 -12.53 -2.37 10.34
C SER A 28 -13.48 -2.87 9.26
N ILE A 29 -13.45 -4.17 9.00
CA ILE A 29 -14.41 -4.85 8.13
C ILE A 29 -14.85 -6.14 8.82
N ALA A 30 -16.16 -6.39 8.84
CA ALA A 30 -16.71 -7.66 9.29
C ALA A 30 -17.14 -8.50 8.09
N ALA A 31 -16.88 -9.81 8.16
CA ALA A 31 -17.34 -10.79 7.18
C ALA A 31 -17.64 -12.11 7.90
N SER A 32 -18.75 -12.74 7.54
CA SER A 32 -19.11 -14.07 8.02
C SER A 32 -18.36 -15.16 7.23
N PRO A 33 -18.15 -16.34 7.82
CA PRO A 33 -17.57 -17.47 7.10
C PRO A 33 -18.29 -17.77 5.78
N GLY A 34 -17.53 -18.09 4.74
CA GLY A 34 -18.05 -18.33 3.38
C GLY A 34 -18.29 -17.09 2.54
N GLN A 35 -18.30 -15.88 3.13
CA GLN A 35 -18.42 -14.64 2.36
C GLN A 35 -17.14 -14.30 1.60
N THR A 36 -17.25 -13.35 0.69
CA THR A 36 -16.09 -12.70 0.06
C THR A 36 -15.94 -11.30 0.61
N VAL A 37 -14.74 -10.95 1.08
CA VAL A 37 -14.41 -9.61 1.55
C VAL A 37 -13.36 -8.98 0.64
N LYS A 38 -13.48 -7.67 0.43
CA LYS A 38 -12.54 -6.86 -0.36
C LYS A 38 -12.05 -5.69 0.50
N ILE A 39 -10.78 -5.71 0.86
CA ILE A 39 -10.12 -4.70 1.70
C ILE A 39 -9.39 -3.72 0.78
N SER A 40 -9.68 -2.42 0.93
CA SER A 40 -9.05 -1.37 0.15
C SER A 40 -7.81 -0.79 0.85
N CYS A 41 -6.80 -0.46 0.06
CA CYS A 41 -5.68 0.38 0.45
C CYS A 41 -5.52 1.49 -0.58
N SER A 42 -6.00 2.68 -0.22
CA SER A 42 -5.94 3.86 -1.08
C SER A 42 -4.62 4.60 -0.86
N MET A 43 -4.03 5.10 -1.93
CA MET A 43 -2.82 5.92 -1.87
C MET A 43 -3.16 7.40 -2.14
N SER A 44 -2.47 8.32 -1.47
CA SER A 44 -2.66 9.77 -1.64
C SER A 44 -2.53 10.24 -3.10
N SER A 45 -3.17 11.37 -3.42
CA SER A 45 -3.00 11.99 -4.74
C SER A 45 -1.54 12.41 -4.99
N GLY A 46 -1.11 12.37 -6.25
CA GLY A 46 0.26 12.71 -6.67
C GLY A 46 1.23 11.52 -6.71
N VAL A 47 0.82 10.34 -6.25
CA VAL A 47 1.52 9.06 -6.38
C VAL A 47 0.55 8.02 -6.92
N THR A 48 1.01 7.12 -7.80
CA THR A 48 0.16 6.09 -8.38
C THR A 48 0.48 4.71 -7.84
N VAL A 49 -0.56 3.92 -7.54
CA VAL A 49 -0.45 2.50 -7.17
C VAL A 49 0.31 1.66 -8.20
N GLN A 50 0.42 2.12 -9.44
CA GLN A 50 1.19 1.43 -10.48
C GLN A 50 2.70 1.64 -10.37
N SER A 51 3.15 2.73 -9.74
CA SER A 51 4.58 3.08 -9.71
C SER A 51 5.38 2.37 -8.63
N TYR A 52 4.71 1.78 -7.64
CA TYR A 52 5.37 1.27 -6.45
C TYR A 52 5.11 -0.22 -6.20
N PRO A 53 6.13 -0.96 -5.70
CA PRO A 53 5.92 -2.28 -5.13
C PRO A 53 5.03 -2.20 -3.89
N GLN A 54 4.09 -3.12 -3.78
CA GLN A 54 3.10 -3.15 -2.71
C GLN A 54 3.03 -4.53 -2.08
N THR A 55 2.65 -4.59 -0.81
CA THR A 55 2.42 -5.85 -0.11
C THR A 55 1.18 -5.80 0.76
N TRP A 56 0.48 -6.93 0.86
CA TRP A 56 -0.45 -7.22 1.95
C TRP A 56 0.20 -8.14 2.96
N GLN A 57 -0.01 -7.83 4.24
CA GLN A 57 0.43 -8.60 5.39
C GLN A 57 -0.79 -8.89 6.28
N GLN A 58 -0.80 -10.06 6.90
CA GLN A 58 -1.79 -10.48 7.88
C GLN A 58 -1.11 -10.70 9.23
N GLN A 59 -1.72 -10.24 10.32
CA GLN A 59 -1.22 -10.49 11.66
C GLN A 59 -2.35 -10.97 12.55
N THR A 60 -2.28 -12.22 12.98
CA THR A 60 -3.14 -12.74 14.04
C THR A 60 -2.61 -12.31 15.41
N PRO A 61 -3.48 -12.11 16.42
CA PRO A 61 -3.05 -11.76 17.76
C PRO A 61 -1.98 -12.73 18.31
N GLY A 62 -0.88 -12.18 18.81
CA GLY A 62 0.22 -12.97 19.38
C GLY A 62 1.18 -13.60 18.37
N SER A 63 0.96 -13.41 17.06
CA SER A 63 1.84 -13.92 16.00
C SER A 63 2.59 -12.79 15.28
N PRO A 64 3.75 -13.08 14.67
CA PRO A 64 4.42 -12.12 13.79
C PRO A 64 3.60 -11.89 12.50
N PRO A 65 3.75 -10.71 11.85
CA PRO A 65 3.13 -10.48 10.54
C PRO A 65 3.56 -11.52 9.52
N ARG A 66 2.57 -12.06 8.80
CA ARG A 66 2.72 -12.99 7.70
C ARG A 66 2.51 -12.27 6.38
N HIS A 67 3.43 -12.47 5.44
CA HIS A 67 3.29 -11.97 4.08
C HIS A 67 2.20 -12.73 3.32
N LEU A 68 1.22 -11.98 2.76
CA LEU A 68 0.15 -12.54 1.93
C LEU A 68 0.43 -12.38 0.45
N LEU A 69 0.54 -11.13 0.00
CA LEU A 69 0.66 -10.78 -1.41
C LEU A 69 1.79 -9.77 -1.60
N TYR A 70 2.48 -9.89 -2.72
CA TYR A 70 3.39 -8.89 -3.27
C TYR A 70 2.95 -8.54 -4.69
N TYR A 71 2.95 -7.25 -5.03
CA TYR A 71 2.63 -6.79 -6.38
C TYR A 71 3.60 -5.70 -6.82
N TYR A 72 4.28 -5.93 -7.94
CA TYR A 72 5.00 -4.87 -8.67
C TYR A 72 4.52 -4.81 -10.13
N SER A 73 5.08 -5.64 -11.01
CA SER A 73 4.61 -5.85 -12.39
C SER A 73 3.57 -6.97 -12.49
N SER A 74 3.64 -7.94 -11.59
CA SER A 74 2.68 -9.02 -11.43
C SER A 74 2.43 -9.32 -9.95
N MET A 75 1.31 -9.98 -9.66
CA MET A 75 0.99 -10.45 -8.32
C MET A 75 1.70 -11.76 -8.04
N SER A 76 2.24 -11.89 -6.83
CA SER A 76 2.71 -13.15 -6.26
C SER A 76 2.12 -13.37 -4.87
N ARG A 77 1.91 -14.63 -4.50
CA ARG A 77 1.49 -15.04 -3.16
C ARG A 77 2.69 -15.43 -2.31
N GLY A 78 2.59 -15.15 -1.02
CA GLY A 78 3.50 -15.70 -0.01
C GLY A 78 3.38 -17.22 0.10
N SER A 79 4.41 -17.84 0.68
CA SER A 79 4.42 -19.28 0.90
C SER A 79 3.26 -19.74 1.78
N GLY A 80 2.59 -20.82 1.37
CA GLY A 80 1.44 -21.41 2.05
C GLY A 80 0.19 -20.53 2.10
N VAL A 81 0.15 -19.39 1.39
CA VAL A 81 -1.02 -18.51 1.34
C VAL A 81 -2.06 -19.16 0.42
N PRO A 82 -3.29 -19.43 0.90
CA PRO A 82 -4.31 -20.12 0.10
C PRO A 82 -4.75 -19.29 -1.12
N ASP A 83 -5.22 -19.97 -2.17
CA ASP A 83 -5.67 -19.32 -3.41
C ASP A 83 -6.89 -18.41 -3.25
N ARG A 84 -7.59 -18.54 -2.11
CA ARG A 84 -8.71 -17.68 -1.73
C ARG A 84 -8.30 -16.21 -1.53
N PHE A 85 -7.03 -15.95 -1.24
CA PHE A 85 -6.48 -14.60 -1.15
C PHE A 85 -6.02 -14.13 -2.53
N SER A 86 -6.46 -12.98 -3.02
CA SER A 86 -6.01 -12.40 -4.30
C SER A 86 -5.93 -10.88 -4.20
N GLY A 87 -5.28 -10.24 -5.17
CA GLY A 87 -5.15 -8.78 -5.15
C GLY A 87 -5.32 -8.15 -6.52
N SER A 88 -5.76 -6.89 -6.53
CA SER A 88 -5.96 -6.12 -7.76
C SER A 88 -5.67 -4.64 -7.55
N LYS A 89 -5.03 -4.01 -8.54
CA LYS A 89 -4.82 -2.56 -8.59
C LYS A 89 -5.93 -1.92 -9.41
N GLU A 90 -6.54 -0.88 -8.88
CA GLU A 90 -7.48 -0.02 -9.60
C GLU A 90 -6.86 1.37 -9.73
N SER A 91 -6.33 1.66 -10.92
CA SER A 91 -5.56 2.87 -11.19
C SER A 91 -6.40 4.14 -11.24
N SER A 92 -7.69 4.05 -11.59
CA SER A 92 -8.61 5.20 -11.63
C SER A 92 -8.91 5.77 -10.24
N SER A 93 -9.02 4.90 -9.24
CA SER A 93 -9.28 5.26 -7.84
C SER A 93 -8.01 5.30 -6.99
N ASN A 94 -6.87 4.91 -7.56
CA ASN A 94 -5.58 4.80 -6.86
C ASN A 94 -5.62 3.84 -5.66
N VAL A 95 -6.25 2.67 -5.86
CA VAL A 95 -6.47 1.68 -4.80
C VAL A 95 -5.81 0.35 -5.12
N TRP A 96 -5.19 -0.27 -4.12
CA TRP A 96 -4.74 -1.65 -4.12
C TRP A 96 -5.66 -2.47 -3.22
N TYR A 97 -6.30 -3.51 -3.77
CA TYR A 97 -7.26 -4.33 -3.05
C TYR A 97 -6.68 -5.68 -2.65
N LEU A 98 -7.06 -6.16 -1.47
CA LEU A 98 -7.00 -7.57 -1.08
C LEU A 98 -8.41 -8.14 -1.16
N THR A 99 -8.59 -9.25 -1.87
CA THR A 99 -9.83 -10.00 -1.92
C THR A 99 -9.61 -11.34 -1.24
N ILE A 100 -10.45 -11.68 -0.27
CA ILE A 100 -10.46 -12.98 0.40
C ILE A 100 -11.81 -13.61 0.08
N THR A 101 -11.82 -14.63 -0.77
CA THR A 101 -13.03 -15.43 -1.03
C THR A 101 -13.16 -16.52 0.02
N ASN A 102 -14.39 -17.01 0.25
CA ASN A 102 -14.65 -18.10 1.20
C ASN A 102 -13.95 -17.89 2.55
N VAL A 103 -14.21 -16.73 3.17
CA VAL A 103 -13.63 -16.32 4.46
C VAL A 103 -13.77 -17.44 5.50
N GLN A 104 -12.72 -17.66 6.29
CA GLN A 104 -12.66 -18.68 7.33
C GLN A 104 -12.44 -18.05 8.70
N ALA A 105 -12.64 -18.81 9.78
CA ALA A 105 -12.44 -18.31 11.13
C ALA A 105 -10.98 -17.88 11.38
N GLU A 106 -10.01 -18.53 10.71
CA GLU A 106 -8.60 -18.20 10.82
C GLU A 106 -8.21 -16.91 10.07
N ASP A 107 -9.13 -16.35 9.29
CA ASP A 107 -8.92 -15.09 8.57
C ASP A 107 -9.19 -13.86 9.46
N GLU A 108 -9.67 -14.05 10.69
CA GLU A 108 -9.81 -12.97 11.69
C GLU A 108 -8.42 -12.49 12.15
N ALA A 109 -8.00 -11.33 11.65
CA ALA A 109 -6.66 -10.81 11.84
C ALA A 109 -6.61 -9.29 11.56
N ASP A 110 -5.52 -8.65 11.97
CA ASP A 110 -5.17 -7.32 11.52
C ASP A 110 -4.50 -7.42 10.13
N TYR A 111 -5.05 -6.70 9.14
CA TYR A 111 -4.48 -6.64 7.79
C TYR A 111 -3.81 -5.30 7.53
N TYR A 112 -2.63 -5.37 6.90
CA TYR A 112 -1.83 -4.20 6.61
C TYR A 112 -1.44 -4.17 5.14
N CYS A 113 -1.70 -3.05 4.48
CA CYS A 113 -1.03 -2.75 3.23
C CYS A 113 0.26 -1.99 3.49
N ALA A 114 1.24 -2.22 2.64
CA ALA A 114 2.46 -1.44 2.66
C ALA A 114 3.01 -1.21 1.26
N VAL A 115 3.81 -0.15 1.12
CA VAL A 115 4.41 0.29 -0.14
C VAL A 115 5.87 0.63 0.06
N TRP A 116 6.72 0.23 -0.88
CA TRP A 116 8.10 0.70 -0.98
C TRP A 116 8.16 1.93 -1.89
N TYR A 117 8.78 3.02 -1.43
CA TYR A 117 8.90 4.28 -2.16
C TYR A 117 10.31 4.87 -2.07
N GLY A 118 10.74 5.56 -3.13
CA GLY A 118 12.06 6.20 -3.19
C GLY A 118 13.24 5.23 -2.98
N SER A 119 14.35 5.73 -2.45
CA SER A 119 15.58 4.99 -2.19
C SER A 119 15.51 4.14 -0.90
N GLY A 120 14.48 3.30 -0.79
CA GLY A 120 14.33 2.34 0.32
C GLY A 120 13.32 2.73 1.41
N GLY A 121 12.46 3.71 1.17
CA GLY A 121 11.36 4.05 2.09
C GLY A 121 10.28 2.97 2.12
N PHE A 122 9.67 2.75 3.28
CA PHE A 122 8.58 1.78 3.47
C PHE A 122 7.48 2.42 4.32
N VAL A 123 6.24 2.43 3.81
CA VAL A 123 5.06 2.88 4.57
C VAL A 123 4.13 1.70 4.76
N LYS A 124 3.64 1.51 5.98
CA LYS A 124 2.67 0.48 6.36
C LYS A 124 1.45 1.14 7.00
N GLN A 125 0.25 0.76 6.59
CA GLN A 125 -1.00 1.19 7.20
C GLN A 125 -1.71 0.00 7.86
N PRO A 126 -2.29 0.15 9.05
CA PRO A 126 -3.22 -0.83 9.65
C PRO A 126 -4.68 -0.60 9.27
N GLN A 127 -5.47 -1.67 9.35
CA GLN A 127 -6.86 -1.55 9.79
C GLN A 127 -6.87 -1.18 11.29
N SER A 128 -7.73 -0.25 11.70
CA SER A 128 -7.92 0.09 13.11
C SER A 128 -8.94 -0.86 13.76
N ARG A 129 -8.61 -1.42 14.93
CA ARG A 129 -9.53 -2.27 15.68
C ARG A 129 -10.80 -1.53 16.11
#